data_AF-A0AAV5Z476-F1
#
_entry.id   AF-A0AAV5Z476-F1
#
_cell.length_a   1.000
_cell.length_b   1.000
_cell.length_c   1.000
_cell.angle_alpha   90.00
_cell.angle_beta   90.00
_cell.angle_gamma   90.00
#
_symmetry.space_group_name_H-M   'P 1'
#
loop_
_entity.id
_entity.type
_entity.pdbx_description
1 polymer ?
#
loop_
_entity_poly.entity_id
_entity_poly.type
_entity_poly.pdbx_seq_one_letter_code
_entity_poly.pdbx_strand_id
1 'polypeptide(L)'
;MAESIAYAGIVLVLATSAVAGAFSLGALVFAGWALVPYALFLLLARRIADKWSLTFAAVALLVAELYIRAEVFLFPKSSTAALVLIFSPLYLTCLVLPAGLGVGWLSGWAWRRAGIVARAALVAVGALCLLAGGVAYVRPGLLPGGAGRLVSAKERIGSPRVVAGEGFFTKRRWSGVTAWHQVGEFDGTPGTEIARIEPGAVALLDPSTGTEKARIALGDQARRKWNWFSRLVRDGSELLIVQTGGGYQDVEVLDLEGRTRWAFRPHPALPPIALLPRDLDRDGRPDFYAASKGSVYRLDSSGKIVWERTISGLVTALDAAEAGGGQPGLVVAVDGRSLRLWTASGDLFKTLELPDQDYRYKIIDWPGTRSLIGGSDSVTVLDLEGRSLFRHALGDFRHQDSFAVRLDGDDTAAFLVVVATAPREVGYWRLLVFSKAGQVVYDEILARSMSAQAAPDGGAGRQMLLLSGDGLWAYRK
;
A
#
# COMPACT_ATOMS: atom_id res chain seq x y z
N MET A 1 43.41 -15.75 13.45
CA MET A 1 42.34 -16.13 12.51
C MET A 1 40.98 -15.63 12.96
N ALA A 2 40.45 -16.08 14.11
CA ALA A 2 39.14 -15.65 14.60
C ALA A 2 39.01 -14.11 14.77
N GLU A 3 40.03 -13.45 15.33
CA GLU A 3 40.07 -11.98 15.44
C GLU A 3 40.06 -11.29 14.07
N SER A 4 40.81 -11.80 13.08
CA SER A 4 40.82 -11.28 11.71
C SER A 4 39.44 -11.35 11.05
N ILE A 5 38.69 -12.43 11.30
CA ILE A 5 37.31 -12.59 10.82
C ILE A 5 36.38 -11.58 11.50
N ALA A 6 36.54 -11.37 12.81
CA ALA A 6 35.78 -10.35 13.52
C ALA A 6 36.09 -8.93 13.01
N TYR A 7 37.36 -8.62 12.72
CA TYR A 7 37.73 -7.33 12.11
C TYR A 7 37.11 -7.14 10.72
N ALA A 8 37.02 -8.20 9.91
CA ALA A 8 36.32 -8.13 8.62
C ALA A 8 34.82 -7.78 8.81
N GLY A 9 34.18 -8.34 9.84
CA GLY A 9 32.81 -8.00 10.19
C GLY A 9 32.65 -6.55 10.67
N ILE A 10 33.59 -6.05 11.48
CA ILE A 10 33.63 -4.63 11.89
C ILE A 10 33.73 -3.72 10.66
N VAL A 11 34.65 -4.02 9.73
CA VAL A 11 34.83 -3.26 8.49
C VAL A 11 33.55 -3.27 7.66
N LEU A 12 32.88 -4.42 7.52
CA LEU A 12 31.61 -4.54 6.83
C LEU A 12 30.52 -3.64 7.45
N VAL A 13 30.37 -3.68 8.78
CA VAL A 13 29.40 -2.86 9.53
C VAL A 13 29.65 -1.38 9.30
N LEU A 14 30.91 -0.95 9.39
CA LEU A 14 31.29 0.45 9.20
C LEU A 14 31.08 0.90 7.76
N ALA A 15 31.53 0.12 6.78
CA ALA A 15 31.41 0.45 5.36
C ALA A 15 29.93 0.61 4.95
N THR A 16 29.09 -0.34 5.34
CA THR A 16 27.66 -0.29 4.99
C THR A 16 26.91 0.79 5.77
N SER A 17 27.30 1.08 7.01
CA SER A 17 26.73 2.22 7.77
C SER A 17 27.12 3.57 7.16
N ALA A 18 28.36 3.70 6.66
CA ALA A 18 28.83 4.90 5.99
C ALA A 18 28.16 5.11 4.61
N VAL A 19 27.92 4.04 3.86
CA VAL A 19 27.19 4.11 2.57
C VAL A 19 25.72 4.46 2.80
N ALA A 20 25.10 3.95 3.86
CA ALA A 20 23.68 4.15 4.14
C ALA A 20 23.36 5.47 4.85
N GLY A 21 24.31 6.08 5.57
CA GLY A 21 24.08 7.27 6.39
C GLY A 21 25.03 8.41 6.05
N ALA A 22 24.47 9.58 5.75
CA ALA A 22 25.23 10.83 5.62
C ALA A 22 25.76 11.29 6.99
N PHE A 23 26.82 10.65 7.52
CA PHE A 23 27.57 10.97 8.75
C PHE A 23 26.78 11.69 9.87
N SER A 24 25.53 11.31 10.09
CA SER A 24 24.68 11.96 11.07
C SER A 24 25.00 11.38 12.44
N LEU A 25 24.74 12.15 13.50
CA LEU A 25 24.90 11.65 14.87
C LEU A 25 24.13 10.33 15.09
N GLY A 26 22.92 10.23 14.52
CA GLY A 26 22.12 9.01 14.55
C GLY A 26 22.80 7.82 13.84
N ALA A 27 23.44 8.04 12.69
CA ALA A 27 24.18 7.00 11.99
C ALA A 27 25.41 6.52 12.79
N LEU A 28 26.10 7.42 13.49
CA LEU A 28 27.23 7.07 14.36
C LEU A 28 26.77 6.25 15.59
N VAL A 29 25.68 6.66 16.24
CA VAL A 29 25.09 5.91 17.35
C VAL A 29 24.66 4.51 16.89
N PHE A 30 24.01 4.42 15.73
CA PHE A 30 23.62 3.15 15.14
C PHE A 30 24.84 2.27 14.79
N ALA A 31 25.90 2.84 14.20
CA ALA A 31 27.12 2.09 13.91
C ALA A 31 27.77 1.55 15.19
N GLY A 32 27.83 2.36 16.26
CA GLY A 32 28.30 1.91 17.57
C GLY A 32 27.47 0.75 18.12
N TRP A 33 26.15 0.83 18.02
CA TRP A 33 25.23 -0.26 18.38
C TRP A 33 25.45 -1.52 17.53
N ALA A 34 25.61 -1.37 16.22
CA ALA A 34 25.86 -2.47 15.30
C ALA A 34 27.20 -3.20 15.53
N LEU A 35 28.16 -2.54 16.18
CA LEU A 35 29.47 -3.11 16.52
C LEU A 35 29.50 -3.88 17.85
N VAL A 36 28.44 -3.81 18.67
CA VAL A 36 28.36 -4.50 19.98
C VAL A 36 28.68 -6.00 19.90
N PRO A 37 28.16 -6.79 18.94
CA PRO A 37 28.44 -8.23 18.87
C PRO A 37 29.94 -8.52 18.69
N TYR A 38 30.63 -7.71 17.88
CA TYR A 38 32.05 -7.87 17.60
C TYR A 38 32.92 -7.39 18.76
N ALA A 39 32.53 -6.29 19.43
CA ALA A 39 33.21 -5.84 20.64
C ALA A 39 33.14 -6.91 21.75
N LEU A 40 31.96 -7.50 21.98
CA LEU A 40 31.79 -8.58 22.95
C LEU A 40 32.59 -9.83 22.55
N PHE A 41 32.56 -10.20 21.26
CA PHE A 41 33.36 -11.31 20.75
C PHE A 41 34.87 -11.11 21.05
N LEU A 42 35.42 -9.93 20.79
CA LEU A 42 36.84 -9.63 21.06
C LEU A 42 37.18 -9.67 22.56
N LEU A 43 36.25 -9.27 23.43
CA LEU A 43 36.41 -9.41 24.89
C LEU A 43 36.42 -10.88 25.32
N LEU A 44 35.51 -11.70 24.77
CA LEU A 44 35.44 -13.13 25.03
C LEU A 44 36.68 -13.88 24.48
N ALA A 45 37.21 -13.46 23.33
CA ALA A 45 38.40 -14.04 22.72
C ALA A 45 39.64 -13.98 23.64
N ARG A 46 39.70 -13.00 24.54
CA ARG A 46 40.76 -12.88 25.55
C ARG A 46 40.60 -13.85 26.73
N ARG A 47 39.41 -14.42 26.92
CA ARG A 47 39.06 -15.26 28.08
C ARG A 47 38.89 -16.73 27.73
N ILE A 48 38.43 -17.04 26.53
CA ILE A 48 38.15 -18.41 26.09
C ILE A 48 39.41 -19.00 25.42
N ALA A 49 39.95 -20.08 25.97
CA ALA A 49 41.14 -20.73 25.43
C ALA A 49 40.87 -21.60 24.18
N ASP A 50 39.64 -22.08 24.01
CA ASP A 50 39.29 -22.97 22.89
C ASP A 50 39.18 -22.18 21.57
N LYS A 51 40.21 -22.34 20.72
CA LYS A 51 40.32 -21.66 19.42
C LYS A 51 39.23 -22.07 18.43
N TRP A 52 38.64 -23.27 18.58
CA TRP A 52 37.57 -23.75 17.72
C TRP A 52 36.27 -22.99 18.00
N SER A 53 35.86 -22.87 19.27
CA SER A 53 34.74 -22.03 19.70
C SER A 53 34.85 -20.61 19.13
N LEU A 54 36.00 -19.96 19.32
CA LEU A 54 36.20 -18.59 18.86
C LEU A 54 36.15 -18.46 17.34
N THR A 55 36.70 -19.42 16.61
CA THR A 55 36.69 -19.38 15.13
C THR A 55 35.27 -19.52 14.59
N PHE A 56 34.51 -20.50 15.07
CA PHE A 56 33.13 -20.72 14.62
C PHE A 56 32.21 -19.57 15.01
N ALA A 57 32.38 -19.00 16.21
CA ALA A 57 31.67 -17.80 16.64
C ALA A 57 31.93 -16.61 15.70
N ALA A 58 33.20 -16.34 15.34
CA ALA A 58 33.53 -15.25 14.42
C ALA A 58 32.94 -15.47 13.01
N VAL A 59 33.03 -16.70 12.48
CA VAL A 59 32.46 -17.05 11.17
C VAL A 59 30.94 -16.91 11.19
N ALA A 60 30.26 -17.45 12.22
CA ALA A 60 28.82 -17.37 12.35
C ALA A 60 28.33 -15.91 12.41
N LEU A 61 29.01 -15.06 13.20
CA LEU A 61 28.72 -13.63 13.26
C LEU A 61 28.86 -12.97 11.88
N LEU A 62 30.00 -13.18 11.20
CA LEU A 62 30.24 -12.57 9.89
C LEU A 62 29.22 -13.01 8.84
N VAL A 63 28.90 -14.30 8.78
CA VAL A 63 27.94 -14.85 7.82
C VAL A 63 26.53 -14.31 8.09
N ALA A 64 26.10 -14.28 9.35
CA ALA A 64 24.79 -13.73 9.71
C ALA A 64 24.71 -12.22 9.42
N GLU A 65 25.77 -11.46 9.71
CA GLU A 65 25.85 -10.04 9.39
C GLU A 65 25.79 -9.78 7.89
N LEU A 66 26.56 -10.52 7.08
CA LEU A 66 26.53 -10.44 5.62
C LEU A 66 25.14 -10.73 5.07
N TYR A 67 24.48 -11.76 5.59
CA TYR A 67 23.12 -12.11 5.18
C TYR A 67 22.12 -11.00 5.50
N ILE A 68 22.12 -10.51 6.74
CA ILE A 68 21.22 -9.43 7.18
C ILE A 68 21.43 -8.18 6.32
N ARG A 69 22.69 -7.77 6.10
CA ARG A 69 22.99 -6.58 5.31
C ARG A 69 22.66 -6.77 3.83
N ALA A 70 22.88 -7.94 3.25
CA ALA A 70 22.47 -8.22 1.88
C ALA A 70 20.94 -8.14 1.73
N GLU A 71 20.19 -8.72 2.67
CA GLU A 71 18.72 -8.63 2.69
C GLU A 71 18.23 -7.18 2.82
N VAL A 72 18.91 -6.33 3.59
CA VAL A 72 18.50 -4.94 3.79
C VAL A 72 18.92 -4.03 2.62
N PHE A 73 20.16 -4.16 2.12
CA PHE A 73 20.72 -3.21 1.17
C PHE A 73 20.65 -3.67 -0.28
N LEU A 74 20.75 -4.97 -0.56
CA LEU A 74 20.74 -5.50 -1.92
C LEU A 74 19.35 -5.99 -2.32
N PHE A 75 18.58 -6.53 -1.36
CA PHE A 75 17.26 -7.12 -1.60
C PHE A 75 16.18 -6.59 -0.65
N PRO A 76 16.00 -5.27 -0.48
CA PRO A 76 15.03 -4.72 0.47
C PRO A 76 13.60 -5.20 0.13
N LYS A 77 13.05 -6.11 0.94
CA LYS A 77 11.70 -6.68 0.74
C LYS A 77 10.58 -5.77 1.24
N SER A 78 10.85 -4.94 2.25
CA SER A 78 9.84 -4.12 2.92
C SER A 78 10.48 -3.00 3.74
N SER A 79 9.66 -2.04 4.18
CA SER A 79 10.07 -1.04 5.19
C SER A 79 10.48 -1.66 6.53
N THR A 80 10.07 -2.90 6.80
CA THR A 80 10.50 -3.64 8.00
C THR A 80 11.91 -4.21 7.89
N ALA A 81 12.53 -4.23 6.70
CA ALA A 81 13.92 -4.64 6.54
C ALA A 81 14.87 -3.76 7.40
N ALA A 82 14.59 -2.45 7.48
CA ALA A 82 15.36 -1.55 8.35
C ALA A 82 15.26 -1.92 9.85
N LEU A 83 14.12 -2.46 10.30
CA LEU A 83 13.98 -2.94 11.68
C LEU A 83 14.90 -4.14 11.95
N VAL A 84 15.07 -5.04 10.97
CA VAL A 84 16.01 -6.17 11.10
C VAL A 84 17.42 -5.64 11.36
N LEU A 85 17.84 -4.56 10.70
CA LEU A 85 19.14 -3.93 10.93
C LEU A 85 19.27 -3.30 12.33
N ILE A 86 18.18 -2.72 12.85
CA ILE A 86 18.13 -2.15 14.21
C ILE A 86 18.25 -3.24 15.28
N PHE A 87 17.58 -4.38 15.09
CA PHE A 87 17.56 -5.48 16.07
C PHE A 87 18.65 -6.53 15.84
N SER A 88 19.37 -6.51 14.71
CA SER A 88 20.41 -7.48 14.41
C SER A 88 21.49 -7.58 15.49
N PRO A 89 21.94 -6.49 16.17
CA PRO A 89 23.01 -6.62 17.14
C PRO A 89 22.56 -7.45 18.35
N LEU A 90 21.30 -7.35 18.75
CA LEU A 90 20.72 -8.18 19.81
C LEU A 90 20.63 -9.65 19.36
N TYR A 91 20.10 -9.91 18.16
CA TYR A 91 20.03 -11.25 17.59
C TYR A 91 21.40 -11.93 17.49
N LEU A 92 22.40 -11.20 17.00
CA LEU A 92 23.76 -11.67 16.83
C LEU A 92 24.43 -11.96 18.17
N THR A 93 24.25 -11.06 19.15
CA THR A 93 24.84 -11.17 20.48
C THR A 93 24.22 -12.30 21.30
N CYS A 94 22.88 -12.41 21.29
CA CYS A 94 22.16 -13.33 22.18
C CYS A 94 21.99 -14.73 21.59
N LEU A 95 21.97 -14.88 20.26
CA LEU A 95 21.72 -16.17 19.61
C LEU A 95 22.90 -16.65 18.77
N VAL A 96 23.35 -15.87 17.79
CA VAL A 96 24.37 -16.33 16.83
C VAL A 96 25.72 -16.56 17.48
N LEU A 97 26.17 -15.62 18.32
CA LEU A 97 27.45 -15.71 19.00
C LEU A 97 27.51 -16.93 19.96
N PRO A 98 26.56 -17.15 20.88
CA PRO A 98 26.55 -18.34 21.73
C PRO A 98 26.42 -19.65 20.94
N ALA A 99 25.58 -19.68 19.90
CA ALA A 99 25.44 -20.86 19.04
C ALA A 99 26.76 -21.20 18.33
N GLY A 100 27.45 -20.20 17.76
CA GLY A 100 28.75 -20.38 17.13
C GLY A 100 29.82 -20.87 18.11
N LEU A 101 29.83 -20.34 19.35
CA LEU A 101 30.71 -20.84 20.42
C LEU A 101 30.42 -22.31 20.75
N GLY A 102 29.15 -22.69 20.88
CA GLY A 102 28.73 -24.06 21.18
C GLY A 102 29.07 -25.05 20.08
N VAL A 103 28.80 -24.70 18.83
CA VAL A 103 29.15 -25.52 17.65
C VAL A 103 30.67 -25.66 17.53
N GLY A 104 31.42 -24.58 17.73
CA GLY A 104 32.88 -24.61 17.69
C GLY A 104 33.46 -25.49 18.80
N TRP A 105 32.91 -25.41 20.03
CA TRP A 105 33.33 -26.27 21.13
C TRP A 105 33.10 -27.75 20.82
N LEU A 106 31.89 -28.11 20.36
CA LEU A 106 31.54 -29.47 19.96
C LEU A 106 32.43 -29.97 18.81
N SER A 107 32.68 -29.11 17.82
CA SER A 107 33.54 -29.43 16.67
C SER A 107 34.99 -29.65 17.09
N GLY A 108 35.53 -28.80 17.97
CA GLY A 108 36.88 -28.94 18.51
C GLY A 108 37.01 -30.18 19.40
N TRP A 109 35.99 -30.47 20.22
CA TRP A 109 35.93 -31.69 21.01
C TRP A 109 35.90 -32.95 20.13
N ALA A 110 35.02 -32.96 19.13
CA ALA A 110 34.92 -34.06 18.17
C ALA A 110 36.24 -34.23 17.41
N TRP A 111 36.83 -33.15 16.91
CA TRP A 111 38.10 -33.17 16.19
C TRP A 111 39.23 -33.82 17.00
N ARG A 112 39.35 -33.48 18.30
CA ARG A 112 40.37 -34.04 19.18
C ARG A 112 40.18 -35.54 19.44
N ARG A 113 38.94 -36.03 19.48
CA ARG A 113 38.61 -37.44 19.76
C ARG A 113 38.40 -38.32 18.52
N ALA A 114 38.15 -37.70 17.37
CA ALA A 114 37.84 -38.38 16.12
C ALA A 114 39.09 -38.93 15.42
N GLY A 115 38.96 -40.13 14.86
CA GLY A 115 39.89 -40.65 13.85
C GLY A 115 39.85 -39.86 12.54
N ILE A 116 40.79 -40.14 11.63
CA ILE A 116 40.98 -39.37 10.39
C ILE A 116 39.72 -39.30 9.51
N VAL A 117 38.92 -40.36 9.47
CA VAL A 117 37.67 -40.43 8.70
C VAL A 117 36.61 -39.47 9.25
N ALA A 118 36.41 -39.45 10.57
CA ALA A 118 35.44 -38.56 11.20
C ALA A 118 35.86 -37.07 11.12
N ARG A 119 37.16 -36.80 11.11
CA ARG A 119 37.70 -35.46 10.82
C ARG A 119 37.40 -35.02 9.38
N ALA A 120 37.61 -35.90 8.40
CA ALA A 120 37.27 -35.61 7.01
C ALA A 120 35.76 -35.35 6.83
N ALA A 121 34.91 -36.13 7.50
CA ALA A 121 33.46 -35.91 7.50
C ALA A 121 33.08 -34.53 8.07
N LEU A 122 33.69 -34.11 9.18
CA LEU A 122 33.41 -32.81 9.78
C LEU A 122 33.80 -31.64 8.86
N VAL A 123 34.94 -31.75 8.15
CA VAL A 123 35.35 -30.78 7.13
C VAL A 123 34.37 -30.77 5.95
N ALA A 124 33.93 -31.93 5.48
CA ALA A 124 32.97 -32.05 4.39
C ALA A 124 31.61 -31.42 4.76
N VAL A 125 31.10 -31.68 5.97
CA VAL A 125 29.87 -31.04 6.48
C VAL A 125 30.03 -29.53 6.58
N GLY A 126 31.17 -29.04 7.11
CA GLY A 126 31.46 -27.61 7.17
C GLY A 126 31.49 -26.96 5.78
N ALA A 127 32.14 -27.60 4.81
CA ALA A 127 32.17 -27.15 3.42
C ALA A 127 30.78 -27.16 2.78
N LEU A 128 29.97 -28.20 3.02
CA LEU A 128 28.59 -28.27 2.55
C LEU A 128 27.70 -27.18 3.16
N CYS A 129 27.84 -26.88 4.45
CA CYS A 129 27.12 -25.79 5.10
C CYS A 129 27.53 -24.42 4.53
N LEU A 130 28.82 -24.20 4.28
CA LEU A 130 29.31 -22.98 3.63
C LEU A 130 28.82 -22.87 2.18
N LEU A 131 28.81 -23.97 1.43
CA LEU A 131 28.27 -24.01 0.07
C LEU A 131 26.76 -23.79 0.07
N ALA A 132 26.01 -24.42 0.99
CA ALA A 132 24.57 -24.21 1.12
C ALA A 132 24.25 -22.76 1.51
N GLY A 133 25.01 -22.17 2.44
CA GLY A 133 24.91 -20.76 2.81
C GLY A 133 25.30 -19.82 1.66
N GLY A 134 26.35 -20.15 0.90
CA GLY A 134 26.77 -19.40 -0.28
C GLY A 134 25.78 -19.50 -1.43
N VAL A 135 25.19 -20.67 -1.68
CA VAL A 135 24.13 -20.87 -2.68
C VAL A 135 22.85 -20.15 -2.25
N ALA A 136 22.48 -20.20 -0.97
CA ALA A 136 21.40 -19.40 -0.41
C ALA A 136 21.64 -17.88 -0.60
N TYR A 137 22.89 -17.43 -0.48
CA TYR A 137 23.29 -16.04 -0.68
C TYR A 137 23.27 -15.61 -2.16
N VAL A 138 23.80 -16.44 -3.06
CA VAL A 138 23.88 -16.13 -4.51
C VAL A 138 22.54 -16.36 -5.21
N ARG A 139 21.73 -17.30 -4.72
CA ARG A 139 20.41 -17.66 -5.26
C ARG A 139 19.38 -17.76 -4.12
N PRO A 140 18.96 -16.63 -3.54
CA PRO A 140 17.94 -16.60 -2.49
C PRO A 140 16.60 -17.22 -2.91
N GLY A 141 16.35 -17.37 -4.22
CA GLY A 141 15.20 -18.10 -4.76
C GLY A 141 15.20 -19.62 -4.57
N LEU A 142 16.35 -20.24 -4.23
CA LEU A 142 16.46 -21.68 -3.96
C LEU A 142 16.13 -22.05 -2.51
N LEU A 143 16.13 -21.09 -1.59
CA LEU A 143 15.60 -21.32 -0.25
C LEU A 143 14.08 -21.27 -0.29
N PRO A 144 13.38 -22.11 0.49
CA PRO A 144 11.93 -22.00 0.70
C PRO A 144 11.61 -20.65 1.37
N GLY A 145 11.40 -19.63 0.54
CA GLY A 145 11.27 -18.24 0.94
C GLY A 145 10.63 -17.37 -0.14
N GLY A 146 10.38 -16.10 0.19
CA GLY A 146 9.59 -15.17 -0.63
C GLY A 146 10.10 -14.95 -2.07
N ALA A 147 11.38 -15.17 -2.35
CA ALA A 147 11.94 -15.01 -3.70
C ALA A 147 11.45 -16.08 -4.68
N GLY A 148 11.33 -17.34 -4.26
CA GLY A 148 10.71 -18.39 -5.08
C GLY A 148 9.24 -18.09 -5.35
N ARG A 149 8.51 -17.60 -4.33
CA ARG A 149 7.11 -17.15 -4.50
C ARG A 149 7.00 -16.00 -5.50
N LEU A 150 7.93 -15.06 -5.47
CA LEU A 150 7.98 -13.93 -6.41
C LEU A 150 8.20 -14.37 -7.85
N VAL A 151 9.21 -15.23 -8.09
CA VAL A 151 9.50 -15.76 -9.44
C VAL A 151 8.30 -16.55 -9.95
N SER A 152 7.77 -17.49 -9.15
CA SER A 152 6.60 -18.26 -9.55
C SER A 152 5.36 -17.40 -9.76
N ALA A 153 5.16 -16.33 -8.98
CA ALA A 153 4.05 -15.40 -9.20
C ALA A 153 4.23 -14.62 -10.52
N LYS A 154 5.44 -14.12 -10.82
CA LYS A 154 5.72 -13.46 -12.11
C LYS A 154 5.55 -14.40 -13.30
N GLU A 155 5.96 -15.66 -13.16
CA GLU A 155 5.77 -16.69 -14.20
C GLU A 155 4.28 -16.99 -14.42
N ARG A 156 3.48 -17.15 -13.36
CA ARG A 156 2.03 -17.38 -13.47
C ARG A 156 1.27 -16.20 -14.06
N ILE A 157 1.60 -14.97 -13.63
CA ILE A 157 0.96 -13.75 -14.13
C ILE A 157 1.40 -13.48 -15.58
N GLY A 158 2.68 -13.70 -15.88
CA GLY A 158 3.32 -13.34 -17.15
C GLY A 158 3.62 -11.84 -17.27
N SER A 159 4.16 -11.44 -18.42
CA SER A 159 4.49 -10.04 -18.69
C SER A 159 3.25 -9.15 -18.83
N PRO A 160 3.35 -7.83 -18.51
CA PRO A 160 2.30 -6.86 -18.77
C PRO A 160 1.78 -6.93 -20.20
N ARG A 161 0.46 -7.06 -20.37
CA ARG A 161 -0.25 -7.26 -21.65
C ARG A 161 -1.75 -7.13 -21.46
N VAL A 162 -2.48 -6.94 -22.56
CA VAL A 162 -3.93 -7.19 -22.59
C VAL A 162 -4.13 -8.70 -22.67
N VAL A 163 -4.75 -9.27 -21.65
CA VAL A 163 -5.03 -10.72 -21.55
C VAL A 163 -6.32 -11.06 -22.28
N ALA A 164 -7.33 -10.19 -22.20
CA ALA A 164 -8.61 -10.35 -22.90
C ALA A 164 -9.18 -8.98 -23.32
N GLY A 165 -9.93 -8.97 -24.42
CA GLY A 165 -10.55 -7.74 -24.95
C GLY A 165 -9.56 -6.83 -25.69
N GLU A 166 -8.59 -7.40 -26.42
CA GLU A 166 -7.75 -6.60 -27.31
C GLU A 166 -8.63 -5.83 -28.30
N GLY A 167 -8.37 -4.52 -28.44
CA GLY A 167 -9.21 -3.62 -29.23
C GLY A 167 -10.49 -3.12 -28.54
N PHE A 168 -10.82 -3.58 -27.32
CA PHE A 168 -11.97 -3.07 -26.57
C PHE A 168 -11.83 -1.58 -26.20
N PHE A 169 -10.60 -1.12 -26.00
CA PHE A 169 -10.30 0.28 -25.76
C PHE A 169 -9.34 0.84 -26.82
N THR A 170 -9.65 2.04 -27.31
CA THR A 170 -8.67 2.94 -27.88
C THR A 170 -7.96 3.66 -26.75
N LYS A 171 -6.65 3.44 -26.61
CA LYS A 171 -5.81 4.03 -25.56
C LYS A 171 -5.10 5.26 -26.10
N ARG A 172 -5.25 6.40 -25.42
CA ARG A 172 -4.53 7.63 -25.75
C ARG A 172 -3.85 8.19 -24.52
N ARG A 173 -2.53 8.43 -24.60
CA ARG A 173 -1.82 9.17 -23.57
C ARG A 173 -2.15 10.65 -23.69
N TRP A 174 -2.69 11.24 -22.63
CA TRP A 174 -3.02 12.67 -22.56
C TRP A 174 -1.92 13.48 -21.91
N SER A 175 -1.25 12.90 -20.92
CA SER A 175 -0.14 13.55 -20.24
C SER A 175 0.99 12.55 -19.99
N GLY A 176 2.22 13.00 -20.22
CA GLY A 176 3.43 12.30 -19.77
C GLY A 176 3.87 12.68 -18.35
N VAL A 177 3.17 13.64 -17.73
CA VAL A 177 3.51 14.14 -16.40
C VAL A 177 2.98 13.19 -15.33
N THR A 178 3.89 12.65 -14.52
CA THR A 178 3.56 11.92 -13.30
C THR A 178 3.00 12.91 -12.28
N ALA A 179 1.70 12.80 -12.02
CA ALA A 179 0.94 13.69 -11.13
C ALA A 179 -0.19 12.90 -10.49
N TRP A 180 -0.77 13.44 -9.41
CA TRP A 180 -2.06 12.94 -8.93
C TRP A 180 -3.16 13.43 -9.87
N HIS A 181 -4.17 12.59 -10.08
CA HIS A 181 -5.30 12.94 -10.92
C HIS A 181 -6.57 12.73 -10.12
N GLN A 182 -7.52 13.65 -10.25
CA GLN A 182 -8.84 13.54 -9.65
C GLN A 182 -9.88 13.99 -10.67
N VAL A 183 -11.03 13.32 -10.66
CA VAL A 183 -12.20 13.68 -11.46
C VAL A 183 -13.26 14.27 -10.52
N GLY A 184 -13.82 15.42 -10.87
CA GLY A 184 -14.81 16.13 -10.05
C GLY A 184 -15.11 17.53 -10.57
N GLU A 185 -15.99 18.27 -9.89
CA GLU A 185 -16.31 19.65 -10.23
C GLU A 185 -15.35 20.59 -9.49
N PHE A 186 -14.44 21.24 -10.24
CA PHE A 186 -13.34 22.01 -9.65
C PHE A 186 -13.31 23.45 -10.10
N ASP A 187 -13.91 23.81 -11.25
CA ASP A 187 -13.90 25.20 -11.74
C ASP A 187 -15.11 26.04 -11.32
N GLY A 188 -16.14 25.41 -10.73
CA GLY A 188 -17.35 26.07 -10.24
C GLY A 188 -18.43 26.24 -11.29
N THR A 189 -18.23 25.73 -12.50
CA THR A 189 -19.29 25.54 -13.48
C THR A 189 -19.85 24.12 -13.37
N PRO A 190 -21.18 23.91 -13.52
CA PRO A 190 -21.74 22.57 -13.53
C PRO A 190 -21.09 21.72 -14.62
N GLY A 191 -20.51 20.60 -14.22
CA GLY A 191 -19.65 19.82 -15.10
C GLY A 191 -18.46 19.23 -14.36
N THR A 192 -17.92 18.15 -14.94
CA THR A 192 -16.78 17.44 -14.35
C THR A 192 -15.50 17.80 -15.08
N GLU A 193 -14.47 18.24 -14.36
CA GLU A 193 -13.12 18.41 -14.86
C GLU A 193 -12.21 17.25 -14.44
N ILE A 194 -11.02 17.24 -15.01
CA ILE A 194 -9.90 16.42 -14.51
C ILE A 194 -8.89 17.38 -13.87
N ALA A 195 -8.71 17.29 -12.56
CA ALA A 195 -7.62 17.97 -11.87
C ALA A 195 -6.34 17.12 -12.00
N ARG A 196 -5.30 17.69 -12.60
CA ARG A 196 -3.93 17.19 -12.54
C ARG A 196 -3.16 17.97 -11.48
N ILE A 197 -2.90 17.32 -10.35
CA ILE A 197 -2.23 17.93 -9.19
C ILE A 197 -0.72 17.67 -9.26
N GLU A 198 0.02 18.75 -9.45
CA GLU A 198 1.48 18.80 -9.49
C GLU A 198 2.00 19.40 -8.17
N PRO A 199 3.29 19.24 -7.82
CA PRO A 199 3.81 19.73 -6.55
C PRO A 199 3.53 21.21 -6.23
N GLY A 200 3.33 22.08 -7.22
CA GLY A 200 3.09 23.51 -7.00
C GLY A 200 1.83 24.08 -7.63
N ALA A 201 1.00 23.26 -8.27
CA ALA A 201 -0.17 23.74 -8.99
C ALA A 201 -1.20 22.63 -9.23
N VAL A 202 -2.43 23.04 -9.46
CA VAL A 202 -3.51 22.22 -9.99
C VAL A 202 -3.81 22.70 -11.40
N ALA A 203 -3.60 21.84 -12.39
CA ALA A 203 -4.07 22.09 -13.76
C ALA A 203 -5.44 21.44 -13.93
N LEU A 204 -6.45 22.22 -14.29
CA LEU A 204 -7.78 21.73 -14.62
C LEU A 204 -7.83 21.44 -16.11
N LEU A 205 -8.12 20.19 -16.47
CA LEU A 205 -8.17 19.72 -17.84
C LEU A 205 -9.62 19.51 -18.28
N ASP A 206 -9.88 19.84 -19.54
CA ASP A 206 -11.12 19.50 -20.22
C ASP A 206 -11.24 17.96 -20.34
N PRO A 207 -12.35 17.36 -19.86
CA PRO A 207 -12.51 15.91 -19.86
C PRO A 207 -12.73 15.31 -21.24
N SER A 208 -13.02 16.09 -22.28
CA SER A 208 -13.24 15.60 -23.65
C SER A 208 -11.97 15.64 -24.51
N THR A 209 -11.07 16.60 -24.25
CA THR A 209 -9.85 16.79 -25.06
C THR A 209 -8.56 16.49 -24.30
N GLY A 210 -8.59 16.53 -22.97
CA GLY A 210 -7.42 16.50 -22.10
C GLY A 210 -6.60 17.80 -22.09
N THR A 211 -7.09 18.88 -22.73
CA THR A 211 -6.39 20.16 -22.77
C THR A 211 -6.59 20.96 -21.48
N GLU A 212 -5.55 21.68 -21.06
CA GLU A 212 -5.61 22.53 -19.87
C GLU A 212 -6.56 23.72 -20.08
N LYS A 213 -7.62 23.81 -19.27
CA LYS A 213 -8.58 24.93 -19.21
C LYS A 213 -8.07 26.04 -18.29
N ALA A 214 -7.48 25.66 -17.16
CA ALA A 214 -7.05 26.58 -16.13
C ALA A 214 -5.88 25.99 -15.33
N ARG A 215 -5.12 26.87 -14.68
CA ARG A 215 -4.05 26.49 -13.76
C ARG A 215 -4.13 27.34 -12.50
N ILE A 216 -4.12 26.66 -11.36
CA ILE A 216 -4.28 27.26 -10.05
C ILE A 216 -3.00 26.98 -9.25
N ALA A 217 -2.35 28.02 -8.72
CA ALA A 217 -1.14 27.85 -7.93
C ALA A 217 -1.46 27.24 -6.55
N LEU A 218 -0.59 26.36 -6.07
CA LEU A 218 -0.59 25.90 -4.69
C LEU A 218 0.48 26.66 -3.91
N GLY A 219 0.12 27.14 -2.72
CA GLY A 219 1.08 27.75 -1.81
C GLY A 219 2.11 26.75 -1.29
N ASP A 220 3.23 27.27 -0.78
CA ASP A 220 4.33 26.44 -0.29
C ASP A 220 3.93 25.48 0.84
N GLN A 221 2.98 25.86 1.70
CA GLN A 221 2.51 24.96 2.77
C GLN A 221 1.62 23.85 2.20
N ALA A 222 0.68 24.18 1.30
CA ALA A 222 -0.14 23.20 0.61
C ALA A 222 0.73 22.16 -0.11
N ARG A 223 1.74 22.61 -0.86
CA ARG A 223 2.72 21.75 -1.53
C ARG A 223 3.42 20.76 -0.59
N ARG A 224 3.81 21.20 0.61
CA ARG A 224 4.50 20.34 1.60
C ARG A 224 3.54 19.36 2.29
N LYS A 225 2.27 19.76 2.46
CA LYS A 225 1.23 18.93 3.08
C LYS A 225 0.61 17.94 2.10
N TRP A 226 0.59 18.24 0.80
CA TRP A 226 0.00 17.38 -0.22
C TRP A 226 0.66 16.00 -0.25
N ASN A 227 -0.15 14.96 -0.18
CA ASN A 227 0.27 13.57 -0.21
C ASN A 227 -0.87 12.67 -0.72
N TRP A 228 -0.71 11.35 -0.65
CA TRP A 228 -1.68 10.37 -1.18
C TRP A 228 -3.01 10.29 -0.42
N PHE A 229 -3.12 10.94 0.74
CA PHE A 229 -4.35 11.14 1.51
C PHE A 229 -5.05 12.48 1.22
N SER A 230 -4.45 13.32 0.38
CA SER A 230 -5.01 14.61 -0.01
C SER A 230 -6.02 14.45 -1.14
N ARG A 231 -7.10 15.23 -1.09
CA ARG A 231 -8.09 15.35 -2.17
C ARG A 231 -8.44 16.81 -2.40
N LEU A 232 -8.78 17.16 -3.63
CA LEU A 232 -9.42 18.43 -3.92
C LEU A 232 -10.93 18.30 -3.72
N VAL A 233 -11.53 19.33 -3.14
CA VAL A 233 -12.98 19.46 -3.06
C VAL A 233 -13.36 20.91 -3.35
N ARG A 234 -14.53 21.11 -3.95
CA ARG A 234 -15.13 22.42 -4.08
C ARG A 234 -16.21 22.60 -3.02
N ASP A 235 -16.19 23.72 -2.30
CA ASP A 235 -17.26 24.15 -1.38
C ASP A 235 -17.76 25.51 -1.86
N GLY A 236 -18.89 25.48 -2.58
CA GLY A 236 -19.41 26.64 -3.30
C GLY A 236 -18.39 27.20 -4.31
N SER A 237 -17.94 28.44 -4.09
CA SER A 237 -16.96 29.09 -4.97
C SER A 237 -15.51 28.74 -4.66
N GLU A 238 -15.22 28.18 -3.48
CA GLU A 238 -13.86 27.90 -3.05
C GLU A 238 -13.40 26.49 -3.43
N LEU A 239 -12.14 26.37 -3.84
CA LEU A 239 -11.46 25.09 -4.00
C LEU A 239 -10.58 24.86 -2.77
N LEU A 240 -10.72 23.69 -2.15
CA LEU A 240 -10.10 23.34 -0.89
C LEU A 240 -9.32 22.02 -1.01
N ILE A 241 -8.41 21.80 -0.06
CA ILE A 241 -7.67 20.55 0.09
C ILE A 241 -8.19 19.83 1.33
N VAL A 242 -8.68 18.62 1.15
CA VAL A 242 -9.10 17.73 2.23
C VAL A 242 -7.98 16.75 2.51
N GLN A 243 -7.52 16.69 3.76
CA GLN A 243 -6.60 15.68 4.23
C GLN A 243 -7.39 14.60 4.98
N THR A 244 -7.46 13.40 4.38
CA THR A 244 -7.88 12.22 5.13
C THR A 244 -6.82 11.94 6.19
N GLY A 245 -7.24 11.78 7.45
CA GLY A 245 -6.37 11.44 8.56
C GLY A 245 -5.71 10.08 8.33
N GLY A 246 -4.60 9.84 9.01
CA GLY A 246 -3.85 8.60 8.85
C GLY A 246 -2.66 8.55 9.81
N GLY A 247 -2.51 7.41 10.49
CA GLY A 247 -1.44 7.20 11.48
C GLY A 247 -1.65 7.98 12.77
N TYR A 248 -1.30 9.28 12.76
CA TYR A 248 -1.24 10.18 13.94
C TYR A 248 -1.75 11.61 13.67
N GLN A 249 -2.26 11.89 12.46
CA GLN A 249 -2.67 13.23 12.05
C GLN A 249 -4.17 13.43 12.16
N ASP A 250 -4.58 14.69 12.31
CA ASP A 250 -5.97 15.09 12.20
C ASP A 250 -6.48 14.99 10.79
N VAL A 251 -7.79 14.89 10.67
CA VAL A 251 -8.41 15.24 9.40
C VAL A 251 -8.49 16.76 9.35
N GLU A 252 -8.05 17.34 8.24
CA GLU A 252 -7.96 18.78 8.06
C GLU A 252 -8.62 19.17 6.74
N VAL A 253 -9.24 20.35 6.72
CA VAL A 253 -9.56 21.06 5.49
C VAL A 253 -8.72 22.31 5.42
N LEU A 254 -8.03 22.47 4.31
CA LEU A 254 -7.06 23.53 4.05
C LEU A 254 -7.52 24.36 2.86
N ASP A 255 -7.11 25.63 2.83
CA ASP A 255 -7.11 26.40 1.59
C ASP A 255 -5.94 25.98 0.67
N LEU A 256 -5.88 26.58 -0.51
CA LEU A 256 -4.83 26.32 -1.50
C LEU A 256 -3.46 26.87 -1.11
N GLU A 257 -3.38 27.77 -0.12
CA GLU A 257 -2.12 28.20 0.48
C GLU A 257 -1.58 27.15 1.47
N GLY A 258 -2.46 26.28 2.00
CA GLY A 258 -2.17 25.23 2.97
C GLY A 258 -2.52 25.61 4.42
N ARG A 259 -3.21 26.74 4.62
CA ARG A 259 -3.69 27.18 5.92
C ARG A 259 -4.93 26.37 6.30
N THR A 260 -4.97 25.91 7.54
CA THR A 260 -6.09 25.13 8.06
C THR A 260 -7.32 26.01 8.20
N ARG A 261 -8.41 25.65 7.50
CA ARG A 261 -9.74 26.22 7.69
C ARG A 261 -10.36 25.66 8.96
N TRP A 262 -10.30 24.35 9.10
CA TRP A 262 -10.68 23.62 10.30
C TRP A 262 -9.97 22.27 10.35
N ALA A 263 -9.90 21.71 11.55
CA ALA A 263 -9.40 20.38 11.81
C ALA A 263 -10.36 19.65 12.76
N PHE A 264 -10.44 18.32 12.64
CA PHE A 264 -11.33 17.52 13.45
C PHE A 264 -10.56 16.38 14.12
N ARG A 265 -10.60 16.35 15.46
CA ARG A 265 -10.05 15.30 16.32
C ARG A 265 -11.05 15.00 17.44
N PRO A 266 -11.93 14.01 17.29
CA PRO A 266 -12.93 13.72 18.31
C PRO A 266 -12.32 13.11 19.58
N HIS A 267 -11.15 12.46 19.48
CA HIS A 267 -10.46 11.84 20.61
C HIS A 267 -9.00 12.32 20.71
N PRO A 268 -8.52 12.80 21.88
CA PRO A 268 -7.20 13.43 21.99
C PRO A 268 -6.03 12.50 21.69
N ALA A 269 -6.19 11.20 21.93
CA ALA A 269 -5.14 10.19 21.72
C ALA A 269 -5.36 9.28 20.50
N LEU A 270 -6.52 9.38 19.82
CA LEU A 270 -6.88 8.46 18.75
C LEU A 270 -7.28 9.30 17.52
N PRO A 271 -6.40 9.38 16.51
CA PRO A 271 -6.68 10.17 15.33
C PRO A 271 -7.85 9.56 14.54
N PRO A 272 -8.61 10.39 13.81
CA PRO A 272 -9.53 9.88 12.80
C PRO A 272 -8.78 9.12 11.69
N ILE A 273 -9.48 8.15 11.11
CA ILE A 273 -8.96 7.16 10.16
C ILE A 273 -9.27 7.56 8.71
N ALA A 274 -10.36 8.31 8.52
CA ALA A 274 -10.81 8.76 7.21
C ALA A 274 -11.61 10.05 7.32
N LEU A 275 -11.55 10.84 6.25
CA LEU A 275 -12.43 11.97 5.95
C LEU A 275 -12.83 11.90 4.48
N LEU A 276 -14.12 11.75 4.22
CA LEU A 276 -14.70 11.61 2.91
C LEU A 276 -15.60 12.82 2.62
N PRO A 277 -15.20 13.73 1.72
CA PRO A 277 -16.08 14.79 1.25
C PRO A 277 -17.11 14.23 0.26
N ARG A 278 -18.40 14.49 0.48
CA ARG A 278 -19.51 14.12 -0.42
C ARG A 278 -20.71 15.02 -0.24
N ASP A 279 -21.33 15.43 -1.34
CA ASP A 279 -22.61 16.15 -1.36
C ASP A 279 -23.76 15.13 -1.50
N LEU A 280 -24.18 14.52 -0.37
CA LEU A 280 -25.18 13.44 -0.42
C LEU A 280 -26.61 13.95 -0.63
N ASP A 281 -26.90 15.20 -0.25
CA ASP A 281 -28.21 15.85 -0.38
C ASP A 281 -28.32 16.76 -1.62
N ARG A 282 -27.23 16.92 -2.38
CA ARG A 282 -27.14 17.65 -3.65
C ARG A 282 -27.43 19.14 -3.50
N ASP A 283 -27.00 19.74 -2.40
CA ASP A 283 -27.15 21.17 -2.16
C ASP A 283 -26.02 22.01 -2.81
N GLY A 284 -25.06 21.36 -3.47
CA GLY A 284 -23.90 21.97 -4.11
C GLY A 284 -22.74 22.23 -3.14
N ARG A 285 -22.82 21.76 -1.90
CA ARG A 285 -21.76 21.83 -0.90
C ARG A 285 -21.43 20.43 -0.39
N PRO A 286 -20.14 20.15 -0.15
CA PRO A 286 -19.75 18.86 0.40
C PRO A 286 -20.11 18.80 1.89
N ASP A 287 -20.80 17.74 2.30
CA ASP A 287 -20.69 17.23 3.66
C ASP A 287 -19.36 16.49 3.83
N PHE A 288 -18.94 16.34 5.08
CA PHE A 288 -17.73 15.62 5.42
C PHE A 288 -18.04 14.45 6.34
N TYR A 289 -17.81 13.23 5.86
CA TYR A 289 -17.98 12.03 6.66
C TYR A 289 -16.64 11.61 7.23
N ALA A 290 -16.53 11.57 8.56
CA ALA A 290 -15.32 11.18 9.26
C ALA A 290 -15.50 9.85 9.98
N ALA A 291 -14.45 9.06 10.04
CA ALA A 291 -14.41 7.82 10.81
C ALA A 291 -13.31 7.88 11.87
N SER A 292 -13.60 7.42 13.08
CA SER A 292 -12.61 7.26 14.16
C SER A 292 -12.66 5.83 14.73
N LYS A 293 -11.83 5.56 15.74
CA LYS A 293 -11.98 4.36 16.54
C LYS A 293 -13.22 4.51 17.43
N GLY A 294 -14.32 3.86 17.04
CA GLY A 294 -15.55 3.80 17.84
C GLY A 294 -16.70 4.68 17.34
N SER A 295 -16.50 5.54 16.34
CA SER A 295 -17.61 6.35 15.80
C SER A 295 -17.46 6.72 14.32
N VAL A 296 -18.60 7.00 13.69
CA VAL A 296 -18.73 7.68 12.39
C VAL A 296 -19.43 9.01 12.61
N TYR A 297 -18.97 10.06 11.94
CA TYR A 297 -19.47 11.42 12.06
C TYR A 297 -19.89 11.95 10.70
N ARG A 298 -20.97 12.73 10.65
CA ARG A 298 -21.19 13.74 9.60
C ARG A 298 -20.80 15.10 10.17
N LEU A 299 -19.96 15.80 9.46
CA LEU A 299 -19.55 17.17 9.75
C LEU A 299 -20.10 18.08 8.66
N ASP A 300 -20.50 19.29 9.06
CA ASP A 300 -20.82 20.36 8.11
C ASP A 300 -19.54 20.93 7.46
N SER A 301 -19.71 21.88 6.53
CA SER A 301 -18.59 22.54 5.86
C SER A 301 -17.66 23.35 6.79
N SER A 302 -18.08 23.62 8.03
CA SER A 302 -17.27 24.26 9.07
C SER A 302 -16.55 23.26 10.00
N GLY A 303 -16.74 21.96 9.77
CA GLY A 303 -16.16 20.89 10.57
C GLY A 303 -16.93 20.61 11.88
N LYS A 304 -18.15 21.15 12.05
CA LYS A 304 -18.99 20.87 13.22
C LYS A 304 -19.79 19.59 13.03
N ILE A 305 -19.94 18.83 14.11
CA ILE A 305 -20.71 17.58 14.10
C ILE A 305 -22.20 17.88 13.86
N VAL A 306 -22.73 17.36 12.77
CA VAL A 306 -24.18 17.30 12.47
C VAL A 306 -24.79 16.10 13.17
N TRP A 307 -24.14 14.92 13.06
CA TRP A 307 -24.51 13.73 13.81
C TRP A 307 -23.30 12.82 14.06
N GLU A 308 -23.42 11.98 15.08
CA GLU A 308 -22.45 10.93 15.45
C GLU A 308 -23.15 9.57 15.58
N ARG A 309 -22.49 8.51 15.15
CA ARG A 309 -22.93 7.12 15.31
C ARG A 309 -21.82 6.27 15.90
N THR A 310 -22.04 5.80 17.12
CA THR A 310 -21.13 4.90 17.81
C THR A 310 -21.14 3.51 17.17
N ILE A 311 -19.94 2.94 17.05
CA ILE A 311 -19.68 1.57 16.60
C ILE A 311 -18.76 0.89 17.61
N SER A 312 -18.74 -0.44 17.60
CA SER A 312 -18.05 -1.26 18.59
C SER A 312 -16.53 -1.30 18.43
N GLY A 313 -16.02 -1.02 17.23
CA GLY A 313 -14.62 -1.23 16.90
C GLY A 313 -14.04 -0.20 15.93
N LEU A 314 -13.12 -0.67 15.10
CA LEU A 314 -12.34 0.17 14.20
C LEU A 314 -13.05 0.23 12.84
N VAL A 315 -13.38 1.44 12.36
CA VAL A 315 -13.79 1.60 10.97
C VAL A 315 -12.62 1.25 10.07
N THR A 316 -12.79 0.23 9.25
CA THR A 316 -11.77 -0.27 8.31
C THR A 316 -11.98 0.27 6.89
N ALA A 317 -13.23 0.62 6.56
CA ALA A 317 -13.60 1.32 5.34
C ALA A 317 -14.73 2.31 5.61
N LEU A 318 -14.64 3.47 4.96
CA LEU A 318 -15.68 4.48 4.89
C LEU A 318 -15.90 4.83 3.42
N ASP A 319 -17.14 4.74 2.96
CA ASP A 319 -17.52 5.14 1.62
C ASP A 319 -18.93 5.75 1.63
N ALA A 320 -19.28 6.49 0.59
CA ALA A 320 -20.60 7.06 0.47
C ALA A 320 -21.02 7.24 -1.00
N ALA A 321 -22.30 7.02 -1.25
CA ALA A 321 -22.92 7.19 -2.55
C ALA A 321 -24.06 8.19 -2.46
N GLU A 322 -24.05 9.15 -3.38
CA GLU A 322 -25.04 10.24 -3.46
C GLU A 322 -26.45 9.70 -3.75
N ALA A 323 -27.48 10.47 -3.39
CA ALA A 323 -28.85 10.14 -3.78
C ALA A 323 -28.99 10.19 -5.31
N GLY A 324 -29.76 9.30 -5.93
CA GLY A 324 -29.92 9.30 -7.39
C GLY A 324 -30.70 8.10 -7.92
N GLY A 325 -31.40 8.26 -9.05
CA GLY A 325 -32.16 7.17 -9.67
C GLY A 325 -33.22 6.54 -8.74
N GLY A 326 -33.79 7.33 -7.82
CA GLY A 326 -34.71 6.86 -6.79
C GLY A 326 -34.07 6.21 -5.57
N GLN A 327 -32.74 6.12 -5.49
CA GLN A 327 -31.99 5.58 -4.35
C GLN A 327 -31.58 6.69 -3.37
N PRO A 328 -31.69 6.48 -2.05
CA PRO A 328 -31.26 7.46 -1.05
C PRO A 328 -29.74 7.55 -0.98
N GLY A 329 -29.19 8.71 -0.61
CA GLY A 329 -27.77 8.84 -0.29
C GLY A 329 -27.40 7.98 0.91
N LEU A 330 -26.31 7.21 0.80
CA LEU A 330 -25.89 6.25 1.82
C LEU A 330 -24.43 6.44 2.21
N VAL A 331 -24.14 6.25 3.49
CA VAL A 331 -22.80 6.14 4.07
C VAL A 331 -22.60 4.71 4.55
N VAL A 332 -21.50 4.08 4.13
CA VAL A 332 -21.07 2.75 4.58
C VAL A 332 -19.91 2.89 5.55
N ALA A 333 -19.98 2.19 6.68
CA ALA A 333 -18.81 1.87 7.48
C ALA A 333 -18.71 0.38 7.75
N VAL A 334 -17.47 -0.12 7.73
CA VAL A 334 -17.16 -1.52 8.04
C VAL A 334 -16.38 -1.61 9.36
N ASP A 335 -16.93 -2.33 10.33
CA ASP A 335 -16.32 -2.65 11.62
C ASP A 335 -16.21 -4.17 11.79
N GLY A 336 -15.02 -4.71 11.55
CA GLY A 336 -14.80 -6.16 11.52
C GLY A 336 -15.62 -6.84 10.42
N ARG A 337 -16.59 -7.68 10.81
CA ARG A 337 -17.55 -8.32 9.90
C ARG A 337 -18.88 -7.57 9.79
N SER A 338 -19.09 -6.51 10.57
CA SER A 338 -20.34 -5.76 10.51
C SER A 338 -20.19 -4.61 9.53
N LEU A 339 -21.07 -4.57 8.53
CA LEU A 339 -21.24 -3.43 7.64
C LEU A 339 -22.50 -2.69 8.05
N ARG A 340 -22.40 -1.37 8.23
CA ARG A 340 -23.54 -0.51 8.56
C ARG A 340 -23.74 0.55 7.50
N LEU A 341 -25.00 0.78 7.17
CA LEU A 341 -25.48 1.73 6.19
C LEU A 341 -26.32 2.78 6.91
N TRP A 342 -25.99 4.05 6.72
CA TRP A 342 -26.79 5.18 7.21
C TRP A 342 -27.22 6.08 6.06
N THR A 343 -28.36 6.73 6.23
CA THR A 343 -28.80 7.82 5.35
C THR A 343 -27.99 9.10 5.60
N ALA A 344 -28.14 10.12 4.75
CA ALA A 344 -27.52 11.43 4.97
C ALA A 344 -27.97 12.11 6.30
N SER A 345 -29.20 11.84 6.76
CA SER A 345 -29.72 12.28 8.07
C SER A 345 -29.11 11.51 9.26
N GLY A 346 -28.38 10.43 8.99
CA GLY A 346 -27.77 9.57 10.00
C GLY A 346 -28.70 8.46 10.49
N ASP A 347 -29.86 8.24 9.87
CA ASP A 347 -30.74 7.14 10.24
C ASP A 347 -30.13 5.81 9.81
N LEU A 348 -30.16 4.81 10.68
CA LEU A 348 -29.64 3.48 10.33
C LEU A 348 -30.56 2.86 9.28
N PHE A 349 -30.02 2.71 8.07
CA PHE A 349 -30.71 2.06 6.97
C PHE A 349 -30.63 0.54 7.11
N LYS A 350 -29.42 0.01 7.35
CA LYS A 350 -29.20 -1.45 7.41
C LYS A 350 -27.93 -1.81 8.17
N THR A 351 -27.93 -3.00 8.77
CA THR A 351 -26.72 -3.70 9.22
C THR A 351 -26.64 -5.03 8.49
N LEU A 352 -25.47 -5.36 7.96
CA LEU A 352 -25.17 -6.62 7.30
C LEU A 352 -23.99 -7.29 7.98
N GLU A 353 -23.99 -8.63 7.99
CA GLU A 353 -22.83 -9.42 8.35
C GLU A 353 -22.11 -9.85 7.07
N LEU A 354 -20.85 -9.46 6.96
CA LEU A 354 -20.02 -9.76 5.81
C LEU A 354 -19.56 -11.23 5.85
N PRO A 355 -19.49 -11.90 4.69
CA PRO A 355 -19.09 -13.31 4.62
C PRO A 355 -17.64 -13.50 5.09
N ASP A 356 -16.78 -12.53 4.80
CA ASP A 356 -15.34 -12.55 5.08
C ASP A 356 -14.92 -11.29 5.84
N GLN A 357 -13.77 -11.33 6.53
CA GLN A 357 -13.18 -10.16 7.20
C GLN A 357 -12.48 -9.22 6.21
N ASP A 358 -13.13 -8.93 5.10
CA ASP A 358 -12.58 -8.03 4.10
C ASP A 358 -12.78 -6.56 4.50
N TYR A 359 -11.66 -5.86 4.58
CA TYR A 359 -11.57 -4.54 5.17
C TYR A 359 -11.99 -3.39 4.25
N ARG A 360 -12.53 -3.67 3.05
CA ARG A 360 -12.72 -2.66 1.98
C ARG A 360 -13.99 -2.90 1.18
N TYR A 361 -15.14 -2.65 1.80
CA TYR A 361 -16.40 -2.53 1.06
C TYR A 361 -16.66 -1.09 0.64
N LYS A 362 -17.19 -0.93 -0.58
CA LYS A 362 -17.61 0.32 -1.20
C LYS A 362 -19.05 0.22 -1.67
N ILE A 363 -19.70 1.35 -1.86
CA ILE A 363 -21.02 1.42 -2.50
C ILE A 363 -20.82 1.70 -3.99
N ILE A 364 -21.48 0.93 -4.85
CA ILE A 364 -21.47 1.15 -6.29
C ILE A 364 -22.88 0.99 -6.86
N ASP A 365 -23.17 1.67 -7.97
CA ASP A 365 -24.42 1.51 -8.71
C ASP A 365 -24.22 0.55 -9.90
N TRP A 366 -24.04 -0.74 -9.60
CA TRP A 366 -23.87 -1.83 -10.57
C TRP A 366 -24.43 -3.15 -10.00
N PRO A 367 -25.11 -4.00 -10.80
CA PRO A 367 -25.37 -3.92 -12.24
C PRO A 367 -26.69 -3.19 -12.59
N GLY A 368 -26.84 -1.94 -12.16
CA GLY A 368 -28.03 -1.11 -12.41
C GLY A 368 -28.82 -0.74 -11.16
N THR A 369 -28.45 -1.31 -10.01
CA THR A 369 -28.95 -0.94 -8.69
C THR A 369 -27.77 -0.68 -7.76
N ARG A 370 -28.07 -0.06 -6.61
CA ARG A 370 -27.09 0.14 -5.54
C ARG A 370 -26.69 -1.21 -4.93
N SER A 371 -25.40 -1.43 -4.84
CA SER A 371 -24.77 -2.67 -4.39
C SER A 371 -23.53 -2.35 -3.56
N LEU A 372 -23.06 -3.35 -2.84
CA LEU A 372 -21.83 -3.31 -2.06
C LEU A 372 -20.77 -4.15 -2.76
N ILE A 373 -19.58 -3.60 -2.94
CA ILE A 373 -18.46 -4.32 -3.55
C ILE A 373 -17.29 -4.36 -2.60
N GLY A 374 -16.70 -5.53 -2.41
CA GLY A 374 -15.55 -5.71 -1.55
C GLY A 374 -14.83 -7.01 -1.86
N GLY A 375 -13.75 -7.25 -1.14
CA GLY A 375 -12.92 -8.43 -1.39
C GLY A 375 -11.43 -8.19 -1.18
N SER A 376 -10.67 -9.28 -1.02
CA SER A 376 -9.21 -9.30 -1.07
C SER A 376 -8.71 -10.14 -2.25
N ASP A 377 -8.75 -11.47 -2.19
CA ASP A 377 -8.29 -12.38 -3.26
C ASP A 377 -9.34 -12.64 -4.36
N SER A 378 -10.54 -12.13 -4.13
CA SER A 378 -11.68 -12.14 -5.04
C SER A 378 -12.39 -10.80 -4.93
N VAL A 379 -13.19 -10.44 -5.92
CA VAL A 379 -14.17 -9.36 -5.81
C VAL A 379 -15.54 -10.00 -5.66
N THR A 380 -16.28 -9.54 -4.65
CA THR A 380 -17.66 -9.94 -4.38
C THR A 380 -18.55 -8.71 -4.42
N VAL A 381 -19.65 -8.80 -5.17
CA VAL A 381 -20.72 -7.80 -5.15
C VAL A 381 -21.92 -8.39 -4.45
N LEU A 382 -22.45 -7.66 -3.48
CA LEU A 382 -23.63 -7.98 -2.70
C LEU A 382 -24.72 -6.94 -2.99
N ASP A 383 -25.99 -7.33 -2.96
CA ASP A 383 -27.07 -6.34 -2.85
C ASP A 383 -27.13 -5.76 -1.42
N LEU A 384 -28.06 -4.82 -1.19
CA LEU A 384 -28.27 -4.20 0.12
C LEU A 384 -28.93 -5.15 1.13
N GLU A 385 -29.36 -6.33 0.70
CA GLU A 385 -29.82 -7.43 1.54
C GLU A 385 -28.68 -8.39 1.94
N GLY A 386 -27.48 -8.20 1.39
CA GLY A 386 -26.30 -9.04 1.63
C GLY A 386 -26.25 -10.30 0.77
N ARG A 387 -27.13 -10.45 -0.22
CA ARG A 387 -27.09 -11.59 -1.16
C ARG A 387 -26.01 -11.33 -2.20
N SER A 388 -25.21 -12.37 -2.49
CA SER A 388 -24.18 -12.27 -3.52
C SER A 388 -24.81 -12.19 -4.92
N LEU A 389 -24.54 -11.08 -5.61
CA LEU A 389 -24.92 -10.86 -7.01
C LEU A 389 -23.84 -11.34 -7.98
N PHE A 390 -22.57 -11.26 -7.56
CA PHE A 390 -21.42 -11.56 -8.40
C PHE A 390 -20.19 -11.89 -7.54
N ARG A 391 -19.36 -12.82 -8.01
CA ARG A 391 -18.05 -13.12 -7.44
C ARG A 391 -17.05 -13.48 -8.53
N HIS A 392 -15.83 -12.95 -8.42
CA HIS A 392 -14.75 -13.26 -9.35
C HIS A 392 -13.42 -13.39 -8.62
N ALA A 393 -12.69 -14.49 -8.85
CA ALA A 393 -11.37 -14.72 -8.27
C ALA A 393 -10.31 -13.88 -8.99
N LEU A 394 -9.42 -13.23 -8.23
CA LEU A 394 -8.37 -12.38 -8.79
C LEU A 394 -7.03 -13.12 -9.00
N GLY A 395 -6.91 -14.35 -8.50
CA GLY A 395 -5.71 -15.19 -8.64
C GLY A 395 -4.56 -14.66 -7.78
N ASP A 396 -3.42 -14.34 -8.40
CA ASP A 396 -2.25 -13.77 -7.73
C ASP A 396 -2.39 -12.27 -7.40
N PHE A 397 -3.56 -11.67 -7.64
CA PHE A 397 -3.84 -10.26 -7.38
C PHE A 397 -4.79 -10.08 -6.19
N ARG A 398 -4.75 -8.91 -5.58
CA ARG A 398 -5.64 -8.47 -4.51
C ARG A 398 -6.42 -7.24 -4.93
N HIS A 399 -7.70 -7.20 -4.60
CA HIS A 399 -8.58 -6.07 -4.88
C HIS A 399 -8.05 -4.80 -4.22
N GLN A 400 -7.97 -3.72 -5.01
CA GLN A 400 -7.49 -2.43 -4.56
C GLN A 400 -8.59 -1.36 -4.70
N ASP A 401 -9.27 -1.32 -5.84
CA ASP A 401 -10.33 -0.36 -6.11
C ASP A 401 -11.37 -0.92 -7.08
N SER A 402 -12.58 -0.36 -7.07
CA SER A 402 -13.66 -0.71 -7.97
C SER A 402 -14.70 0.41 -8.07
N PHE A 403 -15.24 0.61 -9.26
CA PHE A 403 -16.31 1.58 -9.51
C PHE A 403 -17.10 1.22 -10.77
N ALA A 404 -18.27 1.83 -10.93
CA ALA A 404 -19.09 1.70 -12.12
C ALA A 404 -18.72 2.78 -13.16
N VAL A 405 -18.75 2.44 -14.46
CA VAL A 405 -18.49 3.37 -15.57
C VAL A 405 -19.45 3.13 -16.74
N ARG A 406 -19.93 4.18 -17.39
CA ARG A 406 -20.84 4.11 -18.55
C ARG A 406 -20.10 4.30 -19.87
N LEU A 407 -19.61 3.23 -20.49
CA LEU A 407 -18.76 3.34 -21.69
C LEU A 407 -19.52 3.55 -23.01
N ASP A 408 -20.79 3.13 -23.07
CA ASP A 408 -21.56 3.09 -24.33
C ASP A 408 -22.53 4.27 -24.51
N GLY A 409 -22.57 5.22 -23.57
CA GLY A 409 -23.53 6.35 -23.60
C GLY A 409 -24.99 5.97 -23.33
N ASP A 410 -25.31 4.67 -23.31
CA ASP A 410 -26.58 4.16 -22.80
C ASP A 410 -26.61 4.27 -21.27
N ASP A 411 -27.54 5.05 -20.75
CA ASP A 411 -27.74 5.29 -19.31
C ASP A 411 -28.01 4.01 -18.50
N THR A 412 -28.36 2.91 -19.16
CA THR A 412 -28.76 1.65 -18.50
C THR A 412 -27.65 0.60 -18.37
N ALA A 413 -26.50 0.80 -19.03
CA ALA A 413 -25.43 -0.19 -19.14
C ALA A 413 -24.12 0.28 -18.50
N ALA A 414 -24.07 0.26 -17.16
CA ALA A 414 -22.82 0.43 -16.44
C ALA A 414 -21.94 -0.85 -16.54
N PHE A 415 -20.66 -0.64 -16.80
CA PHE A 415 -19.60 -1.62 -16.63
C PHE A 415 -19.04 -1.52 -15.21
N LEU A 416 -18.59 -2.65 -14.66
CA LEU A 416 -17.85 -2.67 -13.42
C LEU A 416 -16.35 -2.67 -13.74
N VAL A 417 -15.63 -1.68 -13.25
CA VAL A 417 -14.17 -1.63 -13.30
C VAL A 417 -13.63 -2.14 -11.97
N VAL A 418 -12.64 -3.04 -12.03
CA VAL A 418 -11.89 -3.53 -10.88
C VAL A 418 -10.40 -3.32 -11.14
N VAL A 419 -9.75 -2.67 -10.18
CA VAL A 419 -8.29 -2.54 -10.11
C VAL A 419 -7.79 -3.46 -9.01
N ALA A 420 -6.82 -4.29 -9.35
CA ALA A 420 -6.17 -5.20 -8.43
C ALA A 420 -4.64 -5.05 -8.49
N THR A 421 -3.97 -5.36 -7.38
CA THR A 421 -2.51 -5.33 -7.25
C THR A 421 -1.98 -6.71 -6.91
N ALA A 422 -0.92 -7.14 -7.57
CA ALA A 422 -0.13 -8.28 -7.13
C ALA A 422 0.60 -7.92 -5.82
N PRO A 423 1.23 -8.89 -5.12
CA PRO A 423 2.15 -8.58 -4.03
C PRO A 423 3.14 -7.48 -4.42
N ARG A 424 3.51 -6.61 -3.47
CA ARG A 424 4.31 -5.41 -3.72
C ARG A 424 5.63 -5.72 -4.43
N GLU A 425 6.20 -6.90 -4.17
CA GLU A 425 7.45 -7.39 -4.74
C GLU A 425 7.30 -7.76 -6.22
N VAL A 426 6.11 -8.18 -6.65
CA VAL A 426 5.79 -8.43 -8.07
C VAL A 426 5.70 -7.10 -8.82
N GLY A 427 5.05 -6.11 -8.22
CA GLY A 427 4.90 -4.77 -8.78
C GLY A 427 3.91 -4.68 -9.95
N TYR A 428 3.11 -5.72 -10.18
CA TYR A 428 2.11 -5.75 -11.25
C TYR A 428 0.73 -5.38 -10.75
N TRP A 429 -0.04 -4.80 -11.66
CA TRP A 429 -1.41 -4.38 -11.45
C TRP A 429 -2.29 -5.03 -12.51
N ARG A 430 -3.58 -5.16 -12.23
CA ARG A 430 -4.56 -5.73 -13.15
C ARG A 430 -5.77 -4.82 -13.22
N LEU A 431 -6.17 -4.50 -14.44
CA LEU A 431 -7.41 -3.80 -14.75
C LEU A 431 -8.38 -4.81 -15.35
N LEU A 432 -9.50 -5.01 -14.70
CA LEU A 432 -10.61 -5.83 -15.18
C LEU A 432 -11.82 -4.94 -15.44
N VAL A 433 -12.50 -5.18 -16.56
CA VAL A 433 -13.80 -4.57 -16.85
C VAL A 433 -14.82 -5.66 -17.09
N PHE A 434 -15.91 -5.61 -16.35
CA PHE A 434 -17.02 -6.55 -16.44
C PHE A 434 -18.23 -5.86 -17.08
N SER A 435 -18.89 -6.56 -17.99
CA SER A 435 -20.22 -6.17 -18.48
C SER A 435 -21.26 -6.25 -17.36
N LYS A 436 -22.45 -5.69 -17.56
CA LYS A 436 -23.60 -5.82 -16.65
C LYS A 436 -23.96 -7.28 -16.29
N ALA A 437 -23.67 -8.22 -17.19
CA ALA A 437 -23.89 -9.66 -16.98
C ALA A 437 -22.76 -10.34 -16.15
N GLY A 438 -21.77 -9.58 -15.67
CA GLY A 438 -20.63 -10.11 -14.92
C GLY A 438 -19.57 -10.80 -15.79
N GLN A 439 -19.63 -10.67 -17.11
CA GLN A 439 -18.62 -11.24 -17.99
C GLN A 439 -17.42 -10.30 -18.12
N VAL A 440 -16.20 -10.82 -18.03
CA VAL A 440 -14.97 -10.06 -18.31
C VAL A 440 -14.95 -9.68 -19.78
N VAL A 441 -15.06 -8.39 -20.07
CA VAL A 441 -14.96 -7.84 -21.43
C VAL A 441 -13.59 -7.24 -21.71
N TYR A 442 -12.83 -6.93 -20.66
CA TYR A 442 -11.46 -6.44 -20.76
C TYR A 442 -10.62 -6.90 -19.56
N ASP A 443 -9.39 -7.32 -19.81
CA ASP A 443 -8.42 -7.72 -18.80
C ASP A 443 -7.02 -7.30 -19.22
N GLU A 444 -6.35 -6.47 -18.43
CA GLU A 444 -5.01 -5.99 -18.71
C GLU A 444 -4.10 -6.07 -17.49
N ILE A 445 -2.93 -6.67 -17.67
CA ILE A 445 -1.85 -6.68 -16.69
C ILE A 445 -0.91 -5.52 -16.99
N LEU A 446 -0.61 -4.72 -15.97
CA LEU A 446 0.13 -3.47 -16.06
C LEU A 446 1.39 -3.53 -15.20
N ALA A 447 2.45 -2.88 -15.67
CA ALA A 447 3.77 -2.92 -15.05
C ALA A 447 3.92 -2.01 -13.81
N ARG A 448 2.92 -1.17 -13.51
CA ARG A 448 3.05 -0.05 -12.58
C ARG A 448 1.77 0.19 -11.81
N SER A 449 1.93 0.84 -10.65
CA SER A 449 0.80 1.31 -9.86
C SER A 449 -0.08 2.26 -10.64
N MET A 450 -1.39 2.07 -10.47
CA MET A 450 -2.35 2.97 -11.07
C MET A 450 -3.51 3.31 -10.15
N SER A 451 -4.04 4.50 -10.35
CA SER A 451 -5.39 4.87 -9.94
C SER A 451 -6.25 4.96 -11.19
N ALA A 452 -7.46 4.43 -11.10
CA ALA A 452 -8.44 4.43 -12.17
C ALA A 452 -9.65 5.25 -11.75
N GLN A 453 -10.20 6.05 -12.66
CA GLN A 453 -11.39 6.88 -12.42
C GLN A 453 -12.24 6.92 -13.69
N ALA A 454 -13.56 7.06 -13.53
CA ALA A 454 -14.46 7.38 -14.63
C ALA A 454 -14.50 8.90 -14.85
N ALA A 455 -14.48 9.34 -16.11
CA ALA A 455 -14.65 10.75 -16.47
C ALA A 455 -15.56 10.89 -17.69
N PRO A 456 -16.26 12.02 -17.89
CA PRO A 456 -17.08 12.22 -19.08
C PRO A 456 -16.27 12.16 -20.38
N ASP A 457 -16.86 11.61 -21.44
CA ASP A 457 -16.21 11.47 -22.77
C ASP A 457 -16.76 12.47 -23.81
N GLY A 458 -17.32 13.59 -23.37
CA GLY A 458 -17.94 14.62 -24.22
C GLY A 458 -19.31 14.23 -24.84
N GLY A 459 -19.66 12.95 -24.89
CA GLY A 459 -20.99 12.47 -25.29
C GLY A 459 -21.99 12.46 -24.12
N ALA A 460 -23.28 12.67 -24.39
CA ALA A 460 -24.33 12.62 -23.38
C ALA A 460 -24.32 11.25 -22.64
N GLY A 461 -24.09 11.27 -21.33
CA GLY A 461 -24.06 10.07 -20.47
C GLY A 461 -22.85 9.14 -20.67
N ARG A 462 -22.01 9.38 -21.69
CA ARG A 462 -20.85 8.56 -22.01
C ARG A 462 -19.65 8.97 -21.16
N GLN A 463 -18.97 7.97 -20.62
CA GLN A 463 -17.77 8.10 -19.82
C GLN A 463 -16.62 7.33 -20.49
N MET A 464 -15.42 7.77 -20.20
CA MET A 464 -14.17 7.09 -20.49
C MET A 464 -13.52 6.66 -19.17
N LEU A 465 -12.60 5.70 -19.28
CA LEU A 465 -11.76 5.28 -18.17
C LEU A 465 -10.44 6.06 -18.20
N LEU A 466 -10.11 6.72 -17.10
CA LEU A 466 -8.82 7.39 -16.91
C LEU A 466 -7.93 6.52 -16.03
N LEU A 467 -6.73 6.23 -16.52
CA LEU A 467 -5.69 5.55 -15.74
C LEU A 467 -4.52 6.52 -15.49
N SER A 468 -4.20 6.69 -14.22
CA SER A 468 -3.11 7.55 -13.76
C SER A 468 -2.00 6.72 -13.12
N GLY A 469 -0.75 7.02 -13.46
CA GLY A 469 0.43 6.31 -12.95
C GLY A 469 1.72 7.01 -13.40
N ASP A 470 2.22 6.68 -14.58
CA ASP A 470 3.38 7.33 -15.22
C ASP A 470 2.98 8.45 -16.19
N GLY A 471 1.83 9.05 -15.93
CA GLY A 471 1.10 9.92 -16.83
C GLY A 471 -0.40 9.74 -16.66
N LEU A 472 -1.14 10.34 -17.58
CA LEU A 472 -2.60 10.19 -17.69
C LEU A 472 -2.92 9.53 -19.02
N TRP A 473 -3.65 8.42 -18.96
CA TRP A 473 -4.12 7.69 -20.12
C TRP A 473 -5.65 7.67 -20.14
N ALA A 474 -6.23 7.97 -21.30
CA ALA A 474 -7.66 7.84 -21.55
C ALA A 474 -7.92 6.55 -22.34
N TYR A 475 -8.87 5.76 -21.83
CA TYR A 475 -9.34 4.51 -22.39
C TYR A 475 -10.78 4.74 -22.84
N ARG A 476 -10.98 4.78 -24.16
CA ARG A 476 -12.28 5.03 -24.79
C ARG A 476 -12.75 3.78 -25.51
N LYS A 477 -14.01 3.43 -25.35
CA LYS A 477 -14.63 2.30 -26.05
C LYS A 477 -15.09 2.70 -27.45
#